data_AF-A0A512H8B7-F1
#
_entry.id   AF-A0A512H8B7-F1
#
_cell.length_a   1.000
_cell.length_b   1.000
_cell.length_c   1.000
_cell.angle_alpha   90.00
_cell.angle_beta   90.00
_cell.angle_gamma   90.00
#
_symmetry.space_group_name_H-M   'P 1'
#
loop_
_entity.id
_entity.type
_entity.pdbx_description
1 polymer ?
#
loop_
_entity_poly.entity_id
_entity_poly.type
_entity_poly.pdbx_seq_one_letter_code
_entity_poly.pdbx_strand_id
1 'polypeptide(L)'
;MNAFAFDTHASVKRMTAAGMTEAQAEAITDLVREVQGIVAGDLATKADLKALEALLRSEIAGVETSLRSEIASLDASLRSEIAALDASLRSEIVALRSEITALDTSLRSEIERVETSLRSEIVAGDASLRSEIAALRSDVKAEIADAKTDIMKWMVGTMLVQTGLILGLMKLFQ
;
A
#
# COMPACT_ATOMS: atom_id res chain seq x y z
N MET A 1 9.04 43.43 56.00
CA MET A 1 9.27 42.71 57.26
C MET A 1 8.91 43.68 58.37
N ASN A 2 7.91 43.39 59.20
CA ASN A 2 7.93 44.01 60.53
C ASN A 2 9.01 43.24 61.28
N ALA A 3 10.26 43.66 61.11
CA ALA A 3 11.28 43.30 62.07
C ALA A 3 10.70 43.70 63.42
N PHE A 4 10.58 42.74 64.34
CA PHE A 4 10.33 43.07 65.73
C PHE A 4 11.36 44.14 66.09
N ALA A 5 10.93 45.39 66.23
CA ALA A 5 11.85 46.49 66.47
C ALA A 5 12.46 46.24 67.84
N PHE A 6 13.68 45.74 67.86
CA PHE A 6 14.41 45.49 69.08
C PHE A 6 14.85 46.84 69.63
N ASP A 7 14.07 47.34 70.59
CA ASP A 7 14.37 48.61 71.26
C ASP A 7 15.56 48.41 72.18
N THR A 8 16.73 48.80 71.68
CA THR A 8 18.00 48.65 72.39
C THR A 8 18.06 49.53 73.64
N HIS A 9 17.46 50.72 73.60
CA HIS A 9 17.45 51.63 74.75
C HIS A 9 16.55 51.09 75.88
N ALA A 10 15.35 50.61 75.55
CA ALA A 10 14.47 49.98 76.53
C ALA A 10 15.03 48.65 77.08
N SER A 11 15.87 47.96 76.31
CA SER A 11 16.54 46.72 76.71
C SER A 11 17.67 46.99 77.70
N VAL A 12 18.55 47.96 77.40
CA VAL A 12 19.62 48.41 78.32
C VAL A 12 19.02 48.88 79.64
N LYS A 13 18.01 49.76 79.61
CA LYS A 13 17.34 50.27 80.82
C LYS A 13 16.75 49.16 81.69
N ARG A 14 16.18 48.11 81.08
CA ARG A 14 15.65 46.94 81.82
C ARG A 14 16.74 46.11 82.48
N MET A 15 17.85 45.87 81.78
CA MET A 15 18.98 45.10 82.31
C MET A 15 19.68 45.84 83.45
N THR A 16 19.86 47.17 83.33
CA THR A 16 20.40 48.00 84.41
C THR A 16 19.47 48.02 85.63
N ALA A 17 18.15 48.13 85.42
CA ALA A 17 17.16 48.05 86.50
C ALA A 17 17.14 46.66 87.21
N ALA A 18 17.60 45.60 86.53
CA ALA A 18 17.76 44.27 87.08
C ALA A 18 19.11 44.04 87.79
N GLY A 19 19.96 45.06 87.91
CA GLY A 19 21.22 45.02 88.66
C GLY A 19 22.47 44.77 87.81
N MET A 20 22.38 44.77 86.48
CA MET A 20 23.56 44.73 85.60
C MET A 20 24.22 46.12 85.51
N THR A 21 25.54 46.15 85.30
CA THR A 21 26.19 47.43 84.97
C THR A 21 25.78 47.89 83.59
N GLU A 22 25.84 49.20 83.34
CA GLU A 22 25.53 49.78 82.03
C GLU A 22 26.38 49.15 80.91
N ALA A 23 27.68 48.98 81.13
CA ALA A 23 28.58 48.34 80.18
C ALA A 23 28.20 46.87 79.88
N GLN A 24 27.72 46.12 80.88
CA GLN A 24 27.25 44.75 80.67
C GLN A 24 25.93 44.71 79.88
N ALA A 25 25.02 45.64 80.17
CA ALA A 25 23.73 45.75 79.49
C ALA A 25 23.90 46.15 78.01
N GLU A 26 24.81 47.08 77.71
CA GLU A 26 25.17 47.47 76.34
C GLU A 26 25.77 46.31 75.56
N ALA A 27 26.79 45.64 76.11
CA ALA A 27 27.48 44.54 75.43
C ALA A 27 26.54 43.39 75.04
N ILE A 28 25.59 43.03 75.92
CA ILE A 28 24.59 41.99 75.63
C ILE A 28 23.58 42.48 74.59
N THR A 29 23.15 43.73 74.68
CA THR A 29 22.19 44.31 73.73
C THR A 29 22.78 44.38 72.32
N ASP A 30 24.07 44.69 72.20
CA ASP A 30 24.78 44.70 70.92
C ASP A 30 24.94 43.28 70.34
N LEU A 31 25.29 42.29 71.16
CA LEU A 31 25.35 40.89 70.73
C LEU A 31 23.98 40.38 70.22
N VAL A 32 22.90 40.72 70.92
CA VAL A 32 21.53 40.36 70.50
C VAL A 32 21.16 41.04 69.19
N ARG A 33 21.54 42.30 69.01
CA ARG A 33 21.34 43.03 67.74
C ARG A 33 22.12 42.39 66.60
N GLU A 34 23.36 41.98 66.83
CA GLU A 34 24.21 41.31 65.83
C GLU A 34 23.61 39.95 65.41
N VAL A 35 23.23 39.10 66.37
CA VAL A 35 22.57 37.81 66.09
C VAL A 35 21.24 38.00 65.36
N GLN A 36 20.43 39.00 65.74
CA GLN A 36 19.21 39.33 65.01
C GLN A 36 19.48 39.79 63.57
N GLY A 37 20.57 40.54 63.34
CA GLY A 37 21.00 40.93 61.99
C GLY A 37 21.38 39.73 61.13
N ILE A 38 22.13 38.78 61.69
CA ILE A 38 22.53 37.53 61.01
C ILE A 38 21.29 36.70 60.67
N VAL A 39 20.41 36.45 61.65
CA VAL A 39 19.19 35.66 61.43
C VAL A 39 18.23 36.35 60.46
N ALA A 40 18.12 37.67 60.49
CA ALA A 40 17.27 38.40 59.53
C ALA A 40 17.83 38.39 58.10
N GLY A 41 19.15 38.28 57.93
CA GLY A 41 19.81 38.22 56.62
C GLY A 41 19.65 36.88 55.88
N ASP A 42 19.50 35.78 56.62
CA ASP A 42 19.38 34.42 56.05
C ASP A 42 17.93 34.00 55.75
N LEU A 43 16.94 34.79 56.19
CA LEU A 43 15.54 34.48 56.00
C LEU A 43 15.02 34.96 54.65
N ALA A 44 14.35 34.07 53.91
CA ALA A 44 13.57 34.45 52.73
C ALA A 44 12.49 35.46 53.11
N THR A 45 12.52 36.62 52.46
CA THR A 45 11.59 37.71 52.70
C THR A 45 10.29 37.52 51.90
N LYS A 46 9.25 38.29 52.25
CA LYS A 46 8.04 38.35 51.42
C LYS A 46 8.30 38.86 50.00
N ALA A 47 9.38 39.63 49.79
CA ALA A 47 9.76 40.10 48.47
C ALA A 47 10.31 38.93 47.64
N ASP A 48 11.16 38.08 48.24
CA ASP A 48 11.73 36.90 47.58
C ASP A 48 10.63 35.90 47.20
N LEU A 49 9.67 35.66 48.09
CA LEU A 49 8.52 34.79 47.79
C LEU A 49 7.67 35.34 46.65
N LYS A 50 7.43 36.65 46.59
CA LYS A 50 6.69 37.28 45.49
C LYS A 50 7.45 37.21 44.17
N ALA A 51 8.77 37.38 44.21
CA ALA A 51 9.62 37.25 43.03
C ALA A 51 9.58 35.81 42.51
N LEU A 52 9.69 34.82 43.40
CA LEU A 52 9.60 33.41 43.05
C LEU A 52 8.22 33.04 42.51
N GLU A 53 7.14 33.53 43.12
CA GLU A 53 5.77 33.32 42.61
C GLU A 53 5.60 33.90 41.20
N ALA A 54 6.13 35.11 40.95
CA ALA A 54 6.08 35.73 39.64
C ALA A 54 6.87 34.93 38.58
N LEU A 55 8.06 34.44 38.94
CA LEU A 55 8.86 33.58 38.07
C LEU A 55 8.12 32.28 37.74
N LEU A 56 7.60 31.57 38.74
CA LEU A 56 6.87 30.32 38.54
C LEU A 56 5.62 30.53 37.67
N ARG A 57 4.87 31.62 37.87
CA ARG A 57 3.73 31.96 37.01
C ARG A 57 4.15 32.20 35.56
N SER A 58 5.29 32.88 35.37
CA SER A 58 5.85 33.12 34.04
C SER A 58 6.30 31.82 33.36
N GLU A 59 6.97 30.93 34.10
CA GLU A 59 7.41 29.63 33.58
C GLU A 59 6.22 28.75 33.20
N ILE A 60 5.20 28.67 34.06
CA ILE A 60 3.96 27.94 33.78
C ILE A 60 3.28 28.48 32.52
N ALA A 61 3.15 29.81 32.39
CA ALA A 61 2.57 30.42 31.19
C ALA A 61 3.40 30.12 29.92
N GLY A 62 4.73 30.08 30.05
CA GLY A 62 5.64 29.69 28.97
C GLY A 62 5.42 28.25 28.53
N VAL A 63 5.37 27.31 29.48
CA VAL A 63 5.10 25.88 29.21
C VAL A 63 3.72 25.68 28.58
N GLU A 64 2.68 26.33 29.10
CA GLU A 64 1.33 26.26 28.51
C GLU A 64 1.31 26.75 27.06
N THR A 65 2.05 27.82 26.77
CA THR A 65 2.15 28.37 25.41
C THR A 65 2.90 27.42 24.48
N SER A 66 4.02 26.84 24.93
CA SER A 66 4.78 25.84 24.17
C SER A 66 3.91 24.62 23.83
N LEU A 67 3.23 24.06 24.85
CA LEU A 67 2.38 22.89 24.66
C LEU A 67 1.21 23.17 23.71
N ARG A 68 0.57 24.34 23.80
CA ARG A 68 -0.48 24.74 22.84
C ARG A 68 0.06 24.82 21.42
N SER A 69 1.26 25.38 21.24
CA SER A 69 1.91 25.48 19.93
C SER A 69 2.27 24.10 19.36
N GLU A 70 2.82 23.22 20.19
CA GLU A 70 3.17 21.84 19.80
C GLU A 70 1.93 21.03 19.41
N ILE A 71 0.85 21.14 20.19
CA ILE A 71 -0.44 20.49 19.87
C ILE A 71 -1.00 21.01 18.55
N ALA A 72 -0.98 22.33 18.31
CA ALA A 72 -1.45 22.91 17.06
C ALA A 72 -0.61 22.47 15.85
N SER A 73 0.72 22.39 16.02
CA SER A 73 1.63 21.90 14.99
C SER A 73 1.37 20.43 14.66
N LEU A 74 1.17 19.59 15.69
CA LEU A 74 0.87 18.17 15.52
C LEU A 74 -0.49 17.96 14.83
N ASP A 75 -1.53 18.69 15.22
CA ASP A 75 -2.85 18.63 14.57
C ASP A 75 -2.75 19.01 13.09
N ALA A 76 -1.99 20.06 12.77
CA ALA A 76 -1.75 20.47 11.39
C ALA A 76 -1.00 19.40 10.58
N SER A 77 0.05 18.79 11.16
CA SER A 77 0.80 17.69 10.51
C SER A 77 -0.10 16.49 10.24
N LEU A 78 -0.87 16.04 11.25
CA LEU A 78 -1.77 14.90 11.11
C LEU A 78 -2.86 15.15 10.07
N ARG A 79 -3.44 16.35 10.01
CA ARG A 79 -4.39 16.72 8.95
C ARG A 79 -3.77 16.67 7.56
N SER A 80 -2.53 17.16 7.43
CA SER A 80 -1.80 17.12 6.16
C SER A 80 -1.50 15.69 5.72
N GLU A 81 -1.05 14.83 6.65
CA GLU A 81 -0.78 13.42 6.38
C GLU A 81 -2.05 12.65 5.98
N ILE A 82 -3.17 12.90 6.67
CA ILE A 82 -4.47 12.31 6.32
C ILE A 82 -4.91 12.74 4.92
N ALA A 83 -4.77 14.03 4.59
CA ALA A 83 -5.13 14.53 3.26
C ALA A 83 -4.24 13.94 2.15
N ALA A 84 -2.93 13.80 2.42
CA ALA A 84 -2.00 13.17 1.49
C ALA A 84 -2.33 11.69 1.27
N LEU A 85 -2.68 10.95 2.33
CA LEU A 85 -3.07 9.55 2.24
C LEU A 85 -4.40 9.38 1.47
N ASP A 86 -5.42 10.22 1.72
CA ASP A 86 -6.68 10.19 0.98
C ASP A 86 -6.44 10.46 -0.52
N ALA A 87 -5.59 11.44 -0.85
CA ALA A 87 -5.22 11.72 -2.24
C ALA A 87 -4.51 10.54 -2.91
N SER A 88 -3.56 9.90 -2.21
CA SER A 88 -2.84 8.71 -2.71
C SER A 88 -3.81 7.55 -2.98
N LEU A 89 -4.68 7.23 -2.02
CA LEU A 89 -5.65 6.14 -2.15
C LEU A 89 -6.64 6.39 -3.30
N ARG A 90 -7.09 7.63 -3.49
CA ARG A 90 -7.93 7.99 -4.65
C ARG A 90 -7.19 7.78 -5.97
N SER A 91 -5.92 8.17 -6.04
CA SER A 91 -5.09 7.97 -7.23
C SER A 91 -4.92 6.49 -7.55
N GLU A 92 -4.63 5.66 -6.55
CA GLU A 92 -4.49 4.20 -6.70
C GLU A 92 -5.81 3.56 -7.18
N ILE A 93 -6.95 3.97 -6.63
CA ILE A 93 -8.27 3.47 -7.06
C ILE A 93 -8.53 3.81 -8.54
N VAL A 94 -8.19 5.03 -8.98
CA VAL A 94 -8.33 5.43 -10.38
C VAL A 94 -7.41 4.62 -11.28
N ALA A 95 -6.14 4.43 -10.87
CA ALA A 95 -5.17 3.64 -11.62
C ALA A 95 -5.63 2.19 -11.80
N LEU A 96 -6.08 1.53 -10.71
CA LEU A 96 -6.58 0.16 -10.75
C LEU A 96 -7.83 0.02 -11.64
N ARG A 97 -8.76 0.99 -11.60
CA ARG A 97 -9.93 1.00 -12.50
C ARG A 97 -9.53 1.12 -13.96
N SER A 98 -8.51 1.93 -14.26
CA SER A 98 -7.97 2.05 -15.61
C SER A 98 -7.33 0.75 -16.07
N GLU A 99 -6.56 0.09 -15.21
CA GLU A 99 -5.93 -1.20 -15.50
C GLU A 99 -6.97 -2.29 -15.76
N ILE A 100 -8.02 -2.38 -14.93
CA ILE A 100 -9.14 -3.31 -15.13
C ILE A 100 -9.82 -3.08 -16.49
N THR A 101 -10.04 -1.81 -16.87
CA THR A 101 -10.68 -1.47 -18.15
C THR A 101 -9.79 -1.85 -19.34
N ALA A 102 -8.47 -1.65 -19.21
CA ALA A 102 -7.50 -2.05 -20.22
C ALA A 102 -7.44 -3.58 -20.38
N LEU A 103 -7.44 -4.32 -19.26
CA LEU A 103 -7.47 -5.78 -19.26
C LEU A 103 -8.77 -6.33 -19.88
N ASP A 104 -9.94 -5.77 -19.55
CA ASP A 104 -11.22 -6.17 -20.16
C ASP A 104 -11.18 -5.96 -21.69
N THR A 105 -10.68 -4.80 -22.13
CA THR A 105 -10.54 -4.50 -23.57
C THR A 105 -9.57 -5.48 -24.26
N SER A 106 -8.43 -5.77 -23.63
CA SER A 106 -7.46 -6.72 -24.16
C SER A 106 -8.03 -8.13 -24.27
N LEU A 107 -8.73 -8.61 -23.24
CA LEU A 107 -9.34 -9.94 -23.23
C LEU A 107 -10.44 -10.07 -24.29
N ARG A 108 -11.27 -9.04 -24.47
CA ARG A 108 -12.28 -9.01 -25.55
C ARG A 108 -11.62 -9.11 -26.93
N SER A 109 -10.58 -8.34 -27.17
CA SER A 109 -9.84 -8.39 -28.44
C SER A 109 -9.19 -9.77 -28.66
N GLU A 110 -8.64 -10.39 -27.62
CA GLU A 110 -8.07 -11.72 -27.72
C GLU A 110 -9.13 -12.78 -28.04
N ILE A 111 -10.30 -12.72 -27.40
CA ILE A 111 -11.43 -13.60 -27.69
C ILE A 111 -11.86 -13.45 -29.16
N GLU A 112 -12.08 -12.23 -29.65
CA GLU A 112 -12.46 -11.98 -31.06
C GLU A 112 -11.41 -12.52 -32.04
N ARG A 113 -10.12 -12.38 -31.70
CA ARG A 113 -9.02 -12.92 -32.52
C ARG A 113 -9.05 -14.45 -32.56
N VAL A 114 -9.26 -15.09 -31.41
CA VAL A 114 -9.35 -16.56 -31.32
C VAL A 114 -10.58 -17.07 -32.08
N GLU A 115 -11.74 -16.43 -31.92
CA GLU A 115 -12.96 -16.78 -32.67
C GLU A 115 -12.75 -16.68 -34.18
N THR A 116 -12.10 -15.60 -34.64
CA THR A 116 -11.79 -15.40 -36.05
C THR A 116 -10.81 -16.47 -36.57
N SER A 117 -9.77 -16.79 -35.80
CA SER A 117 -8.80 -17.84 -36.15
C SER A 117 -9.47 -19.20 -36.28
N LEU A 118 -10.25 -19.62 -35.28
CA LEU A 118 -10.96 -20.90 -35.29
C LEU A 118 -11.94 -20.99 -36.45
N ARG A 119 -12.67 -19.91 -36.75
CA ARG A 119 -13.58 -19.88 -37.90
C ARG A 119 -12.82 -20.05 -39.22
N SER A 120 -11.65 -19.42 -39.35
CA SER A 120 -10.80 -19.58 -40.54
C SER A 120 -10.26 -21.00 -40.66
N GLU A 121 -9.82 -21.60 -39.56
CA GLU A 121 -9.32 -22.99 -39.53
C GLU A 121 -10.42 -23.99 -39.91
N ILE A 122 -11.65 -23.80 -39.41
CA ILE A 122 -12.80 -24.64 -39.78
C ILE A 122 -13.09 -24.54 -41.27
N VAL A 123 -13.14 -23.33 -41.84
CA VAL A 123 -13.39 -23.12 -43.27
C VAL A 123 -12.29 -23.75 -44.13
N ALA A 124 -11.02 -23.60 -43.72
CA ALA A 124 -9.89 -24.22 -44.40
C ALA A 124 -9.95 -25.75 -44.34
N GLY A 125 -10.28 -26.31 -43.16
CA GLY A 125 -10.48 -27.75 -42.97
C GLY A 125 -11.60 -28.30 -43.85
N ASP A 126 -12.76 -27.63 -43.88
CA ASP A 126 -13.89 -28.00 -44.74
C ASP A 126 -13.52 -27.99 -46.23
N ALA A 127 -12.74 -26.99 -46.66
CA ALA A 127 -12.25 -26.91 -48.03
C ALA A 127 -11.28 -28.06 -48.37
N SER A 128 -10.35 -28.38 -47.46
CA SER A 128 -9.42 -29.51 -47.62
C SER A 128 -10.18 -30.82 -47.75
N LEU A 129 -11.11 -31.10 -46.83
CA LEU A 129 -11.93 -32.32 -46.85
C LEU A 129 -12.76 -32.45 -48.12
N ARG A 130 -13.34 -31.36 -48.62
CA ARG A 130 -14.07 -31.36 -49.90
C ARG A 130 -13.16 -31.70 -51.08
N SER A 131 -11.94 -31.15 -51.08
CA SER A 131 -10.94 -31.44 -52.11
C SER A 131 -10.50 -32.91 -52.06
N GLU A 132 -10.21 -33.44 -50.87
CA GLU A 132 -9.84 -34.86 -50.68
C GLU A 132 -10.97 -35.81 -51.11
N ILE A 133 -12.23 -35.51 -50.76
CA ILE A 133 -13.38 -36.30 -51.21
C ILE A 133 -13.53 -36.25 -52.74
N ALA A 134 -13.30 -35.09 -53.37
CA ALA A 134 -13.38 -34.97 -54.82
C ALA A 134 -12.26 -35.76 -55.52
N ALA A 135 -11.03 -35.71 -54.98
CA ALA A 135 -9.90 -36.49 -55.46
C ALA A 135 -10.20 -38.00 -55.34
N LEU A 136 -10.61 -38.47 -54.16
CA LEU A 136 -10.94 -39.87 -53.92
C LEU A 136 -12.07 -40.37 -54.85
N ARG A 137 -13.10 -39.54 -55.10
CA ARG A 137 -14.15 -39.87 -56.07
C ARG A 137 -13.62 -39.99 -57.50
N SER A 138 -12.67 -39.14 -57.89
CA SER A 138 -12.02 -39.21 -59.19
C SER A 138 -11.20 -40.50 -59.33
N ASP A 139 -10.40 -40.82 -58.31
CA ASP A 139 -9.55 -42.01 -58.28
C ASP A 139 -10.39 -43.29 -58.35
N VAL A 140 -11.44 -43.40 -57.53
CA VAL A 140 -12.36 -44.55 -57.57
C VAL A 140 -13.03 -44.68 -58.95
N LYS A 141 -13.40 -43.57 -59.59
CA LYS A 141 -13.99 -43.60 -60.94
C LYS A 141 -12.99 -44.09 -61.99
N ALA A 142 -11.72 -43.70 -61.87
CA ALA A 142 -10.64 -44.17 -62.73
C ALA A 142 -10.41 -45.67 -62.55
N GLU A 143 -10.29 -46.15 -61.30
CA GLU A 143 -10.13 -47.58 -60.99
C GLU A 143 -11.28 -48.43 -61.53
N ILE A 144 -12.53 -47.94 -61.44
CA ILE A 144 -13.70 -48.63 -62.04
C ILE A 144 -13.58 -48.69 -63.57
N ALA A 145 -13.12 -47.62 -64.22
CA ALA A 145 -12.95 -47.59 -65.67
C ALA A 145 -11.85 -48.55 -66.13
N ASP A 146 -10.74 -48.61 -65.39
CA ASP A 146 -9.65 -49.54 -65.63
C ASP A 146 -10.11 -50.99 -65.44
N ALA A 147 -10.77 -51.31 -64.33
CA ALA A 147 -11.34 -52.63 -64.08
C ALA A 147 -12.34 -53.07 -65.15
N LYS A 148 -13.21 -52.15 -65.61
CA LYS A 148 -14.15 -52.42 -66.72
C LYS A 148 -13.41 -52.73 -68.02
N THR A 149 -12.35 -51.98 -68.30
CA THR A 149 -11.51 -52.19 -69.49
C THR A 149 -10.81 -53.55 -69.43
N ASP A 150 -10.27 -53.92 -68.27
CA ASP A 150 -9.62 -55.21 -68.09
C ASP A 150 -10.59 -56.39 -68.19
N ILE A 151 -11.80 -56.28 -67.61
CA ILE A 151 -12.85 -57.28 -67.79
C ILE A 151 -13.20 -57.44 -69.28
N MET A 152 -13.30 -56.33 -70.03
CA MET A 152 -13.58 -56.39 -71.47
C MET A 152 -12.47 -57.08 -72.26
N LYS A 153 -11.20 -56.79 -71.95
CA LYS A 153 -10.04 -57.51 -72.53
C LYS A 153 -10.14 -59.01 -72.27
N TRP A 154 -10.43 -59.41 -71.03
CA TRP A 154 -10.59 -60.82 -70.66
C TRP A 154 -11.75 -61.49 -71.38
N MET A 155 -12.93 -60.84 -71.46
CA MET A 155 -14.10 -61.36 -72.18
C MET A 155 -13.84 -61.56 -73.67
N VAL A 156 -13.17 -60.61 -74.32
CA VAL A 156 -12.78 -60.73 -75.74
C VAL A 156 -11.82 -61.91 -75.91
N GLY A 157 -10.82 -62.02 -75.03
CA GLY A 157 -9.89 -63.15 -75.03
C GLY A 157 -10.59 -64.50 -74.91
N THR A 158 -11.52 -64.66 -73.97
CA THR A 158 -12.25 -65.92 -73.77
C THR A 158 -13.22 -66.23 -74.91
N MET A 159 -13.92 -65.23 -75.48
CA MET A 159 -14.79 -65.42 -76.63
C MET A 159 -14.03 -65.89 -77.88
N LEU A 160 -12.85 -65.33 -78.13
CA LEU A 160 -11.99 -65.76 -79.22
C LEU A 160 -11.53 -67.22 -79.05
N VAL A 161 -11.15 -67.61 -77.82
CA VAL A 161 -10.79 -69.00 -77.48
C VAL A 161 -11.99 -69.95 -77.68
N GLN A 162 -13.17 -69.59 -77.18
CA GLN A 162 -14.39 -70.40 -77.35
C GLN A 162 -14.77 -70.58 -78.83
N THR A 163 -14.67 -69.52 -79.63
CA THR A 163 -14.94 -69.58 -81.08
C THR A 163 -13.97 -70.52 -81.78
N GLY A 164 -12.68 -70.43 -81.44
CA GLY A 164 -11.66 -71.36 -81.96
C GLY A 164 -11.94 -72.81 -81.59
N LEU A 165 -12.36 -73.08 -80.35
CA LEU A 165 -12.75 -74.43 -79.89
C LEU A 165 -13.96 -74.98 -80.66
N ILE A 166 -15.01 -74.17 -80.85
CA ILE A 166 -16.22 -74.58 -81.60
C ILE A 166 -15.85 -74.95 -83.04
N LEU A 167 -15.06 -74.11 -83.72
CA LEU A 167 -14.59 -74.38 -85.08
C LEU A 167 -13.74 -75.66 -85.15
N GLY A 168 -12.90 -75.89 -84.14
CA GLY A 168 -12.12 -77.13 -84.01
C GLY A 168 -12.99 -78.38 -83.85
N LEU A 169 -14.02 -78.31 -82.99
CA LEU A 169 -14.97 -79.41 -82.79
C LEU A 169 -15.81 -79.67 -84.05
N MET A 170 -16.28 -78.63 -84.76
CA MET A 170 -17.03 -78.81 -86.01
C MET A 170 -16.25 -79.58 -87.07
N LYS A 171 -14.92 -79.37 -87.15
CA LYS A 171 -14.05 -80.13 -88.06
C LYS A 171 -13.83 -81.59 -87.65
N LEU A 172 -13.99 -81.94 -86.38
CA LEU A 172 -13.72 -83.29 -85.88
C LEU A 172 -14.93 -84.23 -86.00
N PHE A 173 -16.13 -83.68 -86.17
CA PHE A 173 -17.41 -84.40 -86.28
C PHE A 173 -18.06 -84.35 -87.69
N GLN A 174 -17.37 -83.81 -88.69
CA GLN A 174 -17.70 -83.91 -90.12
C GLN A 174 -16.81 -84.96 -90.78
#